data_AF-W7IUS2-F1
#
_entry.id   AF-W7IUS2-F1
#
_cell.length_a   1.000
_cell.length_b   1.000
_cell.length_c   1.000
_cell.angle_alpha   90.00
_cell.angle_beta   90.00
_cell.angle_gamma   90.00
#
_symmetry.space_group_name_H-M   'P 1'
#
loop_
_entity.id
_entity.type
_entity.pdbx_description
1 polymer ?
#
loop_
_entity_poly.entity_id
_entity_poly.type
_entity_poly.pdbx_seq_one_letter_code
_entity_poly.pdbx_strand_id
1 'polypeptide(L)'
;MTTPEDRIRAAKAELDSVIDRAQQDLYRFQRRNEPSPEALRALQEAAARGDLGEDMRELARRIESGRDSWQAVFAGDSPNAALLRGHLERMAEENREAIATAVEEDESFDPFATSSDL
;
A
#
# COMPACT_ATOMS: atom_id res chain seq x y z
N MET A 1 -2.57 -4.78 47.71
CA MET A 1 -1.55 -3.93 47.05
C MET A 1 -0.97 -4.75 45.90
N THR A 2 -1.18 -4.34 44.66
CA THR A 2 -0.49 -4.92 43.50
C THR A 2 0.97 -4.51 43.56
N THR A 3 1.88 -5.48 43.47
CA THR A 3 3.32 -5.20 43.53
C THR A 3 3.78 -4.53 42.23
N PRO A 4 4.93 -3.83 42.23
CA PRO A 4 5.54 -3.34 41.01
C PRO A 4 5.75 -4.44 39.95
N GLU A 5 6.05 -5.66 40.38
CA GLU A 5 6.23 -6.83 39.52
C GLU A 5 4.90 -7.28 38.86
N ASP A 6 3.79 -7.24 39.60
CA ASP A 6 2.46 -7.54 39.05
C ASP A 6 2.03 -6.51 38.00
N ARG A 7 2.39 -5.24 38.22
CA ARG A 7 2.14 -4.16 37.24
C ARG A 7 2.94 -4.35 35.96
N ILE A 8 4.23 -4.71 36.07
CA ILE A 8 5.08 -4.98 34.89
C ILE A 8 4.56 -6.19 34.11
N ARG A 9 4.14 -7.25 34.81
CA ARG A 9 3.56 -8.43 34.18
C ARG A 9 2.25 -8.09 33.44
N ALA A 10 1.39 -7.28 34.06
CA ALA A 10 0.15 -6.83 33.43
C ALA A 10 0.41 -5.96 32.18
N ALA A 11 1.32 -5.00 32.26
CA ALA A 11 1.69 -4.14 31.14
C ALA A 11 2.27 -4.94 29.96
N LYS A 12 3.07 -5.98 30.24
CA LYS A 12 3.59 -6.88 29.19
C LYS A 12 2.47 -7.66 28.52
N ALA A 13 1.55 -8.24 29.30
CA ALA A 13 0.42 -8.98 28.75
C ALA A 13 -0.52 -8.11 27.90
N GLU A 14 -0.70 -6.85 28.30
CA GLU A 14 -1.43 -5.85 27.52
C GLU A 14 -0.72 -5.53 26.19
N LEU A 15 0.61 -5.30 26.23
CA LEU A 15 1.39 -5.08 25.02
C LEU A 15 1.33 -6.26 24.06
N ASP A 16 1.52 -7.49 24.56
CA ASP A 16 1.45 -8.70 23.74
C ASP A 16 0.05 -8.82 23.06
N SER A 17 -1.03 -8.54 23.79
CA SER A 17 -2.40 -8.52 23.26
C SER A 17 -2.61 -7.43 22.18
N VAL A 18 -2.05 -6.24 22.38
CA VAL A 18 -2.10 -5.16 21.39
C VAL A 18 -1.33 -5.52 20.12
N ILE A 19 -0.15 -6.13 20.26
CA ILE A 19 0.66 -6.59 19.13
C ILE A 19 -0.12 -7.65 18.33
N ASP A 20 -0.71 -8.64 19.00
CA ASP A 20 -1.49 -9.69 18.34
C ASP A 20 -2.69 -9.11 17.57
N ARG A 21 -3.40 -8.13 18.16
CA ARG A 21 -4.51 -7.44 17.49
C ARG A 21 -4.02 -6.65 16.27
N ALA A 22 -2.94 -5.87 16.43
CA ALA A 22 -2.38 -5.08 15.34
C ALA A 22 -1.94 -5.98 14.17
N GLN A 23 -1.35 -7.14 14.46
CA GLN A 23 -1.00 -8.12 13.43
C GLN A 23 -2.24 -8.66 12.72
N GLN A 24 -3.29 -9.02 13.45
CA GLN A 24 -4.54 -9.52 12.85
C GLN A 24 -5.20 -8.46 11.96
N ASP A 25 -5.23 -7.21 12.39
CA ASP A 25 -5.81 -6.12 11.61
C ASP A 25 -4.97 -5.83 10.35
N LEU A 26 -3.63 -5.90 10.46
CA LEU A 26 -2.75 -5.82 9.30
C LEU A 26 -3.01 -6.96 8.30
N TYR A 27 -3.12 -8.21 8.77
CA TYR A 27 -3.42 -9.35 7.90
C TYR A 27 -4.78 -9.22 7.20
N ARG A 28 -5.80 -8.75 7.92
CA ARG A 28 -7.13 -8.48 7.33
C ARG A 28 -7.04 -7.38 6.27
N PHE A 29 -6.31 -6.31 6.56
CA PHE A 29 -6.08 -5.23 5.62
C PHE A 29 -5.36 -5.72 4.37
N GLN A 30 -4.26 -6.46 4.50
CA GLN A 30 -3.52 -7.02 3.37
C GLN A 30 -4.40 -7.90 2.49
N ARG A 31 -5.17 -8.82 3.09
CA ARG A 31 -6.09 -9.68 2.34
C ARG A 31 -7.21 -8.91 1.63
N ARG A 32 -7.75 -7.86 2.25
CA ARG A 32 -8.83 -7.06 1.65
C ARG A 32 -8.32 -6.21 0.47
N ASN A 33 -7.05 -5.82 0.51
CA ASN A 33 -6.43 -4.95 -0.48
C ASN A 33 -5.50 -5.72 -1.45
N GLU A 34 -5.53 -7.05 -1.42
CA GLU A 34 -4.77 -7.85 -2.38
C GLU A 34 -5.40 -7.66 -3.77
N PRO A 35 -4.62 -7.23 -4.79
CA PRO A 35 -5.14 -7.03 -6.14
C PRO A 35 -5.71 -8.34 -6.69
N SER A 36 -6.88 -8.28 -7.33
CA SER A 36 -7.45 -9.45 -7.98
C SER A 36 -6.58 -9.91 -9.17
N PRO A 37 -6.63 -11.21 -9.53
CA PRO A 37 -5.93 -11.71 -10.72
C PRO A 37 -6.35 -10.98 -12.02
N GLU A 38 -7.60 -10.54 -12.12
CA GLU A 38 -8.10 -9.75 -13.24
C GLU A 38 -7.47 -8.36 -13.26
N ALA A 39 -7.37 -7.69 -12.11
CA ALA A 39 -6.74 -6.38 -11.99
C ALA A 39 -5.25 -6.44 -12.36
N LEU A 40 -4.53 -7.47 -11.89
CA LEU A 40 -3.13 -7.68 -12.25
C LEU A 40 -2.94 -7.95 -13.74
N ARG A 41 -3.85 -8.71 -14.37
CA ARG A 41 -3.82 -8.93 -15.83
C ARG A 41 -4.07 -7.63 -16.60
N ALA A 42 -5.08 -6.85 -16.22
CA ALA A 42 -5.35 -5.56 -16.85
C ALA A 42 -4.16 -4.60 -16.72
N LEU A 43 -3.53 -4.55 -15.54
CA LEU A 43 -2.31 -3.79 -15.31
C LEU A 43 -1.17 -4.25 -16.21
N GLN A 44 -0.91 -5.56 -16.26
CA GLN A 44 0.14 -6.15 -17.11
C GLN A 44 -0.07 -5.78 -18.58
N GLU A 45 -1.29 -5.88 -19.08
CA GLU A 45 -1.62 -5.55 -20.47
C GLU A 45 -1.44 -4.06 -20.77
N ALA A 46 -1.95 -3.17 -19.89
CA ALA A 46 -1.81 -1.73 -20.04
C ALA A 46 -0.33 -1.29 -20.01
N ALA A 47 0.44 -1.85 -19.08
CA ALA A 47 1.86 -1.61 -18.97
C ALA A 47 2.61 -2.12 -20.22
N ALA A 48 2.31 -3.33 -20.71
CA ALA A 48 2.95 -3.92 -21.89
C ALA A 48 2.69 -3.11 -23.18
N ARG A 49 1.48 -2.57 -23.33
CA ARG A 49 1.12 -1.65 -24.43
C ARG A 49 1.85 -0.31 -24.36
N GLY A 50 2.34 0.06 -23.17
CA GLY A 50 2.99 1.35 -22.93
C GLY A 50 2.03 2.45 -22.52
N ASP A 51 0.75 2.13 -22.27
CA ASP A 51 -0.28 3.09 -21.85
C ASP A 51 0.07 3.76 -20.51
N LEU A 52 0.91 3.08 -19.71
CA LEU A 52 1.39 3.55 -18.41
C LEU A 52 2.83 4.11 -18.48
N GLY A 53 3.35 4.35 -19.68
CA GLY A 53 4.70 4.86 -19.90
C GLY A 53 5.80 3.80 -19.90
N GLU A 54 7.02 4.22 -20.26
CA GLU A 54 8.15 3.31 -20.53
C GLU A 54 8.65 2.54 -19.29
N ASP A 55 8.63 3.16 -18.11
CA ASP A 55 9.07 2.49 -16.86
C ASP A 55 8.16 1.32 -16.50
N MET A 56 6.85 1.50 -16.67
CA MET A 56 5.86 0.44 -16.45
C MET A 56 5.96 -0.64 -17.52
N ARG A 57 6.24 -0.25 -18.77
CA ARG A 57 6.48 -1.20 -19.86
C ARG A 57 7.70 -2.08 -19.60
N GLU A 58 8.77 -1.50 -19.08
CA GLU A 58 9.97 -2.25 -18.67
C GLU A 58 9.68 -3.20 -17.50
N LEU A 59 8.91 -2.75 -16.49
CA LEU A 59 8.40 -3.61 -15.42
C LEU A 59 7.60 -4.79 -15.96
N ALA A 60 6.65 -4.54 -16.86
CA ALA A 60 5.82 -5.59 -17.47
C ALA A 60 6.66 -6.65 -18.19
N ARG A 61 7.68 -6.26 -18.95
CA ARG A 61 8.62 -7.19 -19.61
C ARG A 61 9.39 -8.03 -18.59
N ARG A 62 9.83 -7.44 -17.49
CA ARG A 62 10.59 -8.16 -16.45
C ARG A 62 9.72 -9.21 -15.77
N ILE A 63 8.48 -8.85 -15.45
CA ILE A 63 7.48 -9.75 -14.86
C ILE A 63 7.13 -10.88 -15.83
N GLU A 64 6.89 -10.57 -17.11
CA GLU A 64 6.61 -11.58 -18.14
C GLU A 64 7.79 -12.55 -18.34
N SER A 65 9.02 -12.06 -18.24
CA SER A 65 10.22 -12.90 -18.32
C SER A 65 10.49 -13.74 -17.05
N GLY A 66 9.66 -13.63 -16.02
CA GLY A 66 9.84 -14.31 -14.73
C GLY A 66 11.02 -13.77 -13.90
N ARG A 67 11.55 -12.59 -14.25
CA ARG A 67 12.65 -11.93 -13.52
C ARG A 67 12.15 -11.05 -12.37
N ASP A 68 10.84 -10.88 -12.26
CA ASP A 68 10.18 -10.10 -11.22
C ASP A 68 8.72 -10.56 -11.03
N SER A 69 8.02 -10.00 -10.05
CA SER A 69 6.57 -10.18 -9.86
C SER A 69 5.90 -8.88 -9.41
N TRP A 70 4.62 -8.71 -9.77
CA TRP A 70 3.84 -7.57 -9.30
C TRP A 70 3.78 -7.49 -7.77
N GLN A 71 3.71 -8.65 -7.09
CA GLN A 71 3.73 -8.72 -5.64
C GLN A 71 5.03 -8.15 -5.04
N ALA A 72 6.20 -8.54 -5.58
CA ALA A 72 7.48 -8.04 -5.08
C ALA A 72 7.67 -6.54 -5.38
N VAL A 73 7.17 -6.07 -6.52
CA VAL A 73 7.20 -4.66 -6.91
C VAL A 73 6.33 -3.81 -5.97
N PHE A 74 5.10 -4.25 -5.68
CA PHE A 74 4.18 -3.54 -4.78
C PHE A 74 4.61 -3.60 -3.31
N ALA A 75 5.22 -4.70 -2.87
CA ALA A 75 5.79 -4.82 -1.54
C ALA A 75 7.06 -3.96 -1.35
N GLY A 76 7.66 -3.49 -2.44
CA GLY A 76 8.94 -2.76 -2.41
C GLY A 76 10.17 -3.67 -2.27
N ASP A 77 9.99 -4.98 -2.32
CA ASP A 77 11.06 -5.99 -2.23
C ASP A 77 11.83 -6.13 -3.56
N SER A 78 11.22 -5.73 -4.67
CA SER A 78 11.88 -5.76 -5.98
C SER A 78 12.91 -4.64 -6.13
N PRO A 79 14.10 -4.91 -6.70
CA PRO A 79 15.04 -3.86 -7.08
C PRO A 79 14.47 -2.90 -8.15
N ASN A 80 13.38 -3.28 -8.82
CA ASN A 80 12.71 -2.49 -9.83
C ASN A 80 11.52 -1.68 -9.27
N ALA A 81 11.27 -1.70 -7.96
CA ALA A 81 10.18 -0.94 -7.33
C ALA A 81 10.27 0.58 -7.60
N ALA A 82 11.47 1.11 -7.87
CA ALA A 82 11.67 2.49 -8.26
C ALA A 82 11.00 2.86 -9.60
N LEU A 83 10.84 1.90 -10.52
CA LEU A 83 10.16 2.14 -11.80
C LEU A 83 8.66 2.41 -11.60
N LEU A 84 8.02 1.69 -10.67
CA LEU A 84 6.64 1.94 -10.28
C LEU A 84 6.52 3.31 -9.60
N ARG A 85 7.44 3.63 -8.68
CA ARG A 85 7.46 4.93 -7.99
C ARG A 85 7.55 6.10 -8.97
N GLY A 86 8.44 6.02 -9.96
CA GLY A 86 8.57 7.06 -10.98
C GLY A 86 7.31 7.24 -11.83
N HIS A 87 6.58 6.15 -12.13
CA HIS A 87 5.27 6.25 -12.77
C HIS A 87 4.23 6.95 -11.88
N LEU A 88 4.14 6.58 -10.61
CA LEU A 88 3.19 7.18 -9.66
C LEU A 88 3.47 8.67 -9.44
N GLU A 89 4.73 9.06 -9.33
CA GLU A 89 5.15 10.46 -9.21
C GLU A 89 4.76 11.27 -10.45
N ARG A 90 4.96 10.74 -11.67
CA ARG A 90 4.49 11.39 -12.90
C ARG A 90 2.98 11.55 -12.92
N MET A 91 2.24 10.48 -12.59
CA MET A 91 0.78 10.53 -12.57
C MET A 91 0.28 11.58 -11.56
N ALA A 92 0.89 11.65 -10.37
CA ALA A 92 0.56 12.65 -9.37
C ALA A 92 0.88 14.09 -9.85
N GLU A 93 2.00 14.27 -10.55
CA GLU A 93 2.37 15.57 -11.13
C GLU A 93 1.39 16.01 -12.22
N GLU A 94 1.10 15.13 -13.17
CA GLU A 94 0.20 15.38 -14.30
C GLU A 94 -1.23 15.69 -13.86
N ASN A 95 -1.65 15.13 -12.71
CA ASN A 95 -2.99 15.31 -12.16
C ASN A 95 -3.01 16.23 -10.93
N ARG A 96 -1.93 16.96 -10.63
CA ARG A 96 -1.81 17.75 -9.39
C ARG A 96 -2.99 18.70 -9.18
N GLU A 97 -3.39 19.44 -10.22
CA GLU A 97 -4.51 20.39 -10.15
C GLU A 97 -5.84 19.67 -9.94
N ALA A 98 -6.09 18.58 -10.68
CA ALA A 98 -7.31 17.79 -10.53
C ALA A 98 -7.42 17.14 -9.14
N ILE A 99 -6.29 16.68 -8.59
CA ILE A 99 -6.19 16.15 -7.23
C ILE A 99 -6.49 17.26 -6.21
N ALA A 100 -5.92 18.45 -6.39
CA ALA A 100 -6.15 19.59 -5.50
C ALA A 100 -7.63 20.01 -5.49
N THR A 101 -8.26 20.13 -6.66
CA THR A 101 -9.69 20.44 -6.76
C THR A 101 -10.56 19.36 -6.13
N ALA A 102 -10.27 18.08 -6.39
CA ALA A 102 -11.02 16.98 -5.79
C ALA A 102 -10.93 16.96 -4.26
N VAL A 103 -9.77 17.35 -3.70
CA VAL A 103 -9.59 17.49 -2.25
C VAL A 103 -10.32 18.70 -1.67
N GLU A 104 -10.33 19.84 -2.38
CA GLU A 104 -11.05 21.05 -1.95
C GLU A 104 -12.58 20.89 -2.00
N GLU A 105 -13.08 20.14 -2.97
CA GLU A 105 -14.53 19.89 -3.15
C GLU A 105 -15.06 18.75 -2.27
N ASP A 106 -14.18 17.90 -1.73
CA ASP A 106 -14.57 16.85 -0.80
C ASP A 106 -14.74 17.42 0.62
N GLU A 107 -15.98 17.84 0.93
CA GLU A 107 -16.37 18.33 2.27
C GLU A 107 -16.16 17.30 3.39
N SER A 108 -15.97 16.01 3.04
CA SER A 108 -15.70 14.94 4.01
C SER A 108 -14.21 14.65 4.19
N PHE A 109 -13.35 15.24 3.38
CA PHE A 109 -11.91 15.07 3.47
C PHE A 109 -11.33 15.86 4.65
N ASP A 110 -11.04 15.17 5.75
CA ASP A 110 -10.31 15.72 6.88
C ASP A 110 -8.87 15.17 6.91
N PRO A 111 -7.85 15.97 6.52
CA PRO A 111 -6.45 15.54 6.51
C PRO A 111 -5.88 15.32 7.93
N PHE A 112 -6.63 15.69 8.97
CA PHE A 112 -6.27 15.51 10.38
C PHE A 112 -7.26 14.64 11.14
N ALA A 113 -8.17 13.94 10.44
CA ALA A 113 -9.06 12.98 11.08
C ALA A 113 -8.20 11.91 11.77
N THR A 114 -8.10 12.02 13.09
CA THR A 114 -7.67 10.89 13.90
C THR A 114 -8.65 9.78 13.60
N SER A 115 -8.18 8.61 13.12
CA SER A 115 -9.00 7.43 12.90
C SER A 115 -9.68 7.01 14.21
N SER A 116 -10.77 7.68 14.56
CA SER A 116 -11.63 7.40 15.69
C SER A 116 -12.85 6.67 15.17
N ASP A 117 -12.60 5.52 14.55
CA ASP A 117 -13.58 4.46 14.36
C ASP A 117 -12.82 3.14 14.22
N LEU A 118 -12.42 2.61 15.39
CA LEU A 118 -12.11 1.20 15.62
C LEU A 118 -12.83 0.75 16.90
#